data_AF-A0A2V7L893-F1
#
_entry.id   AF-A0A2V7L893-F1
#
_cell.length_a   1.000
_cell.length_b   1.000
_cell.length_c   1.000
_cell.angle_alpha   90.00
_cell.angle_beta   90.00
_cell.angle_gamma   90.00
#
_symmetry.space_group_name_H-M   'P 1'
#
loop_
_entity.id
_entity.type
_entity.pdbx_description
1 polymer ?
#
loop_
_entity_poly.entity_id
_entity_poly.type
_entity_poly.pdbx_seq_one_letter_code
_entity_poly.pdbx_strand_id
1 'polypeptide(L)' 'FIQTALREWAYVKPYRSSRQRAGALERFLTTYNYTRPHTAHGRRPPISRLSA' A
#
# COMPACT_ATOMS: atom_id res chain seq x y z
N PHE A 1 -13.59 -3.24 -0.79
CA PHE A 1 -12.44 -2.32 -0.73
C PHE A 1 -11.24 -3.01 -0.07
N ILE A 2 -10.01 -2.70 -0.49
CA ILE A 2 -8.78 -3.21 0.15
C ILE A 2 -8.61 -2.54 1.51
N GLN A 3 -8.85 -3.29 2.59
CA GLN A 3 -8.84 -2.74 3.96
C GLN A 3 -7.51 -2.08 4.35
N THR A 4 -6.38 -2.67 3.93
CA THR A 4 -5.04 -2.10 4.16
C THR A 4 -4.89 -0.72 3.53
N ALA A 5 -5.31 -0.54 2.28
CA ALA A 5 -5.22 0.76 1.62
C ALA A 5 -6.10 1.83 2.30
N LEU A 6 -7.23 1.44 2.87
CA LEU A 6 -8.06 2.38 3.65
C LEU A 6 -7.33 2.85 4.91
N ARG A 7 -6.75 1.93 5.68
CA ARG A 7 -6.10 2.23 6.97
C ARG A 7 -4.75 2.91 6.81
N GLU A 8 -3.94 2.43 5.87
CA GLU A 8 -2.52 2.81 5.75
C GLU A 8 -2.29 3.92 4.70
N TRP A 9 -3.28 4.21 3.84
CA TRP A 9 -3.19 5.31 2.89
C TRP A 9 -4.34 6.31 3.02
N ALA A 10 -5.58 5.87 2.83
CA ALA A 10 -6.70 6.80 2.64
C ALA A 10 -7.07 7.56 3.91
N TYR A 11 -6.94 6.90 5.07
CA TYR A 11 -7.36 7.41 6.39
C TYR A 11 -6.26 7.32 7.45
N VAL A 12 -5.00 7.08 7.07
CA VAL A 12 -3.86 7.06 8.01
C VAL A 12 -3.69 8.41 8.73
N LYS A 13 -4.11 9.50 8.07
CA LYS A 13 -4.18 10.84 8.63
C LYS A 13 -5.25 11.67 7.89
N PRO A 14 -5.72 12.78 8.48
CA PRO A 14 -6.53 13.74 7.75
C PRO A 14 -5.73 14.39 6.61
N TYR A 15 -6.28 14.37 5.40
CA TYR A 15 -5.75 15.12 4.26
C TYR A 15 -6.60 16.35 4.01
N ARG A 16 -5.96 17.47 3.67
CA ARG A 16 -6.64 18.74 3.35
C ARG A 16 -7.38 18.70 2.02
N SER A 17 -6.99 17.81 1.11
CA SER A 17 -7.62 17.65 -0.20
C SER A 17 -7.36 16.26 -0.79
N SER A 18 -8.20 15.87 -1.75
CA SER A 18 -8.01 14.65 -2.53
C SER A 18 -6.67 14.63 -3.28
N ARG A 19 -6.19 15.79 -3.75
CA ARG A 19 -4.88 15.91 -4.41
C ARG A 19 -3.74 15.59 -3.45
N GLN A 20 -3.81 16.07 -2.21
CA GLN A 20 -2.81 15.75 -1.19
C GLN A 20 -2.78 14.25 -0.88
N ARG A 21 -3.96 13.62 -0.76
CA ARG A 21 -4.06 12.17 -0.56
C ARG A 21 -3.52 11.38 -1.75
N ALA A 22 -3.82 11.83 -2.98
CA ALA A 22 -3.29 11.22 -4.20
C ALA A 22 -1.76 11.32 -4.27
N GLY A 23 -1.17 12.44 -3.85
CA GLY A 23 0.29 12.58 -3.77
C GLY A 23 0.97 11.62 -2.79
N ALA A 24 0.23 11.11 -1.79
CA ALA A 24 0.74 10.07 -0.87
C ALA A 24 0.60 8.64 -1.42
N LEU A 25 -0.16 8.45 -2.51
CA LEU A 25 -0.48 7.13 -3.05
C LEU A 25 0.77 6.39 -3.55
N GLU A 26 1.67 7.08 -4.25
CA GLU A 26 2.87 6.47 -4.81
C GLU A 26 3.72 5.81 -3.74
N ARG A 27 4.00 6.52 -2.64
CA ARG A 27 4.77 5.97 -1.50
C ARG A 27 4.08 4.76 -0.89
N PHE A 28 2.75 4.79 -0.74
CA PHE A 28 1.99 3.65 -0.25
C PHE A 28 2.12 2.45 -1.19
N LEU A 29 1.95 2.65 -2.52
CA LEU A 29 2.05 1.58 -3.51
C LEU A 29 3.44 0.96 -3.54
N THR A 30 4.51 1.76 -3.48
CA THR A 30 5.88 1.24 -3.41
C THR A 30 6.06 0.37 -2.17
N THR A 31 5.66 0.86 -1.01
CA THR A 31 5.80 0.09 0.25
C THR A 31 4.95 -1.18 0.23
N TYR A 32 3.69 -1.08 -0.19
CA TYR A 32 2.75 -2.19 -0.22
C TYR A 32 3.18 -3.28 -1.21
N ASN A 33 3.61 -2.92 -2.41
CA ASN A 33 3.93 -3.89 -3.46
C ASN A 33 5.35 -4.47 -3.34
N TYR A 34 6.32 -3.72 -2.79
CA TYR A 34 7.73 -4.10 -2.82
C TYR A 34 8.31 -4.48 -1.45
N THR A 35 7.74 -4.01 -0.34
CA THR A 35 8.37 -4.14 0.98
C THR A 35 7.49 -4.87 1.99
N ARG A 36 6.16 -4.68 1.92
CA ARG A 36 5.23 -5.23 2.92
C ARG A 36 5.27 -6.75 2.90
N PRO A 37 5.52 -7.44 4.03
CA PRO A 37 5.47 -8.89 4.08
C PRO A 37 4.01 -9.37 4.10
N HIS A 38 3.66 -10.32 3.24
CA HIS A 38 2.33 -10.95 3.25
C HIS A 38 2.41 -12.38 3.79
N THR A 39 1.69 -12.65 4.87
CA THR A 39 1.67 -13.98 5.51
C THR A 39 1.20 -15.08 4.57
N ALA A 40 0.18 -14.80 3.75
CA ALA A 40 -0.33 -15.71 2.74
C ALA A 40 0.70 -16.07 1.64
N HIS A 41 1.77 -15.29 1.49
CA HIS A 41 2.85 -15.54 0.54
C HIS A 41 4.20 -15.77 1.24
N GLY A 42 4.20 -16.47 2.38
CA GLY A 42 5.44 -16.83 3.07
C GLY A 42 6.24 -15.60 3.52
N ARG A 43 5.55 -14.51 3.89
CA ARG A 43 6.13 -13.22 4.27
C ARG A 43 6.86 -12.48 3.15
N ARG A 44 6.63 -12.85 1.90
CA ARG A 44 7.16 -12.13 0.73
C ARG A 44 6.24 -10.97 0.32
N PRO A 45 6.79 -9.92 -0.31
CA PRO A 45 5.98 -8.83 -0.86
C PRO A 45 5.19 -9.27 -2.10
N PRO A 46 4.10 -8.56 -2.46
CA PRO A 46 3.26 -8.92 -3.61
C PRO A 46 4.03 -9.06 -4.92
N ILE A 47 5.04 -8.21 -5.15
CA ILE A 47 5.84 -8.25 -6.39
C ILE A 47 6.59 -9.57 -6.58
N SER A 48 6.88 -10.31 -5.52
CA SER A 48 7.53 -11.62 -5.61
C SER A 48 6.72 -12.64 -6.41
N ARG A 49 5.44 -12.38 -6.70
CA ARG A 49 4.59 -13.21 -7.56
C ARG A 49 4.77 -12.95 -9.06
N LEU A 50 5.35 -11.82 -9.45
CA LEU A 50 5.51 -11.44 -10.86
C LEU A 50 6.82 -11.97 -11.48
N SER A 51 7.67 -12.58 -10.67
CA SER A 51 8.97 -13.15 -11.04
C SER A 51 8.97 -14.69 -11.06
N ALA A 52 7.77 -15.28 -10.99
CA ALA A 52 7.55 -16.74 -11.07
C ALA A 52 7.08 -17.14 -12.47
#